data_AF-G9CNF1-F1
#
_entry.id   AF-G9CNF1-F1
#
_cell.length_a   1.000
_cell.length_b   1.000
_cell.length_c   1.000
_cell.angle_alpha   90.00
_cell.angle_beta   90.00
_cell.angle_gamma   90.00
#
_symmetry.space_group_name_H-M   'P 1'
#
loop_
_entity.id
_entity.type
_entity.pdbx_description
1 polymer ?
#
loop_
_entity_poly.entity_id
_entity_poly.type
_entity_poly.pdbx_seq_one_letter_code
_entity_poly.pdbx_strand_id
1 'polypeptide(L)'
;IPTGIKFDDKHEPKRSAAEIVMTELHAGGKFDQNSYKVSGGLHGVGVSCVNGLSKWLKLTVRRDGKVHHMDFARGIPQNRLLEQAEAPDGKMVEVSPLRMSGTTDKRGTEVHFLADEEIFTNVEYHYEILSKRIRELSFLN
;
A
#
# COMPACT_ATOMS: atom_id res chain seq x y z
N ILE A 1 5.91 1.39 -4.16
CA ILE A 1 4.64 2.10 -4.44
C ILE A 1 4.91 3.61 -4.47
N PRO A 2 4.25 4.43 -5.32
CA PRO A 2 4.38 5.89 -5.28
C PRO A 2 3.83 6.48 -3.96
N THR A 3 4.45 7.56 -3.47
CA THR A 3 4.11 8.19 -2.18
C THR A 3 3.33 9.50 -2.30
N GLY A 4 3.26 10.08 -3.51
CA GLY A 4 2.63 11.38 -3.75
C GLY A 4 1.10 11.36 -3.60
N ILE A 5 0.54 12.54 -3.34
CA ILE A 5 -0.90 12.79 -3.29
C ILE A 5 -1.50 12.68 -4.70
N LYS A 6 -2.69 12.10 -4.77
CA LYS A 6 -3.54 12.09 -5.97
C LYS A 6 -4.62 13.16 -5.81
N PHE A 7 -4.36 14.33 -6.38
CA PHE A 7 -5.30 15.47 -6.32
C PHE A 7 -6.59 15.22 -7.11
N ASP A 8 -6.57 14.27 -8.05
CA ASP A 8 -7.71 13.76 -8.81
C ASP A 8 -8.51 12.67 -8.07
N ASP A 9 -8.10 12.27 -6.85
CA ASP A 9 -8.88 11.36 -6.02
C ASP A 9 -10.26 11.95 -5.71
N LYS A 10 -11.30 11.13 -5.84
CA LYS A 10 -12.71 11.54 -5.63
C LYS A 10 -13.06 11.77 -4.15
N HIS A 11 -12.19 11.34 -3.23
CA HIS A 11 -12.43 11.44 -1.79
C HIS A 11 -11.86 12.73 -1.21
N GLU A 12 -12.34 13.07 -0.01
CA GLU A 12 -11.76 14.08 0.87
C GLU A 12 -11.40 13.41 2.20
N PRO A 13 -10.19 13.61 2.73
CA PRO A 13 -9.06 14.37 2.14
C PRO A 13 -8.48 13.71 0.88
N LYS A 14 -7.74 14.45 0.05
CA LYS A 14 -7.01 13.86 -1.09
C LYS A 14 -5.92 12.92 -0.59
N ARG A 15 -5.95 11.66 -1.03
CA ARG A 15 -5.09 10.62 -0.45
C ARG A 15 -3.79 10.43 -1.22
N SER A 16 -2.79 9.87 -0.53
CA SER A 16 -1.60 9.36 -1.19
C SER A 16 -1.92 8.18 -2.11
N ALA A 17 -1.18 8.02 -3.21
CA ALA A 17 -1.33 6.87 -4.10
C ALA A 17 -1.17 5.52 -3.37
N ALA A 18 -0.33 5.50 -2.33
CA ALA A 18 -0.13 4.32 -1.49
C ALA A 18 -1.39 3.96 -0.69
N GLU A 19 -2.07 4.94 -0.11
CA GLU A 19 -3.33 4.71 0.59
C GLU A 19 -4.42 4.20 -0.35
N ILE A 20 -4.55 4.82 -1.53
CA ILE A 20 -5.55 4.42 -2.54
C ILE A 20 -5.35 2.95 -2.93
N VAL A 21 -4.12 2.52 -3.23
CA VAL A 21 -3.84 1.11 -3.58
C VAL A 21 -4.14 0.14 -2.43
N MET A 22 -4.04 0.59 -1.18
CA MET A 22 -4.35 -0.23 -0.01
C MET A 22 -5.85 -0.29 0.31
N THR A 23 -6.64 0.69 -0.12
CA THR A 23 -8.04 0.88 0.34
C THR A 23 -9.09 0.78 -0.75
N GLU A 24 -8.70 0.93 -2.02
CA GLU A 24 -9.61 0.83 -3.16
C GLU A 24 -9.42 -0.51 -3.89
N LEU A 25 -10.53 -1.11 -4.29
CA LEU A 25 -10.53 -2.21 -5.24
C LEU A 25 -10.34 -1.65 -6.65
N HIS A 26 -9.69 -2.42 -7.52
CA HIS A 26 -9.37 -2.03 -8.89
C HIS A 26 -8.51 -0.76 -8.98
N ALA A 27 -7.67 -0.52 -7.98
CA ALA A 27 -6.68 0.54 -7.99
C ALA A 27 -5.26 -0.03 -8.16
N GLY A 28 -4.50 0.50 -9.12
CA GLY A 28 -3.14 0.04 -9.37
C GLY A 28 -2.55 0.57 -10.67
N GLY A 29 -1.23 0.43 -10.83
CA GLY A 29 -0.51 0.85 -12.04
C GLY A 29 -0.32 -0.25 -13.08
N LYS A 30 -1.12 -1.33 -13.03
CA LYS A 30 -0.93 -2.54 -13.87
C LYS A 30 -2.01 -2.72 -14.94
N PHE A 31 -2.79 -1.67 -15.21
CA PHE A 31 -3.84 -1.68 -16.23
C PHE A 31 -3.33 -1.34 -17.63
N ASP A 32 -2.10 -0.82 -17.71
CA ASP A 32 -1.38 -0.56 -18.94
C ASP A 32 0.06 -1.12 -18.86
N GLN A 33 0.82 -0.98 -19.95
CA GLN A 33 2.20 -1.43 -20.02
C GLN A 33 3.22 -0.34 -19.63
N ASN A 34 2.77 0.84 -19.19
CA ASN A 34 3.65 1.98 -18.91
C ASN A 34 4.48 1.74 -17.65
N SER A 35 3.88 1.13 -16.62
CA SER A 35 4.58 0.84 -15.36
C SER A 35 5.21 -0.56 -15.35
N TYR A 36 4.55 -1.53 -15.98
CA TYR A 36 5.00 -2.92 -16.03
C TYR A 36 4.74 -3.50 -17.42
N LYS A 37 5.81 -3.77 -18.17
CA LYS A 37 5.71 -4.37 -19.51
C LYS A 37 5.03 -5.75 -19.48
N VAL A 38 5.35 -6.55 -18.46
CA VAL A 38 4.72 -7.84 -18.16
C VAL A 38 4.59 -7.97 -16.64
N SER A 39 3.43 -8.43 -16.16
CA SER A 39 3.25 -8.72 -14.73
C SER A 39 2.16 -9.78 -14.50
N GLY A 40 2.28 -10.58 -13.45
CA GLY A 40 1.28 -11.60 -13.11
C GLY A 40 0.01 -11.07 -12.42
N GLY A 41 -0.03 -9.80 -12.01
CA GLY A 41 -1.19 -9.24 -11.32
C GLY A 41 -1.87 -8.17 -12.16
N LEU A 42 -3.14 -8.34 -12.50
CA LEU A 42 -3.85 -7.46 -13.44
C LEU A 42 -5.11 -6.81 -12.87
N HIS A 43 -5.62 -7.33 -11.74
CA HIS A 43 -6.94 -6.93 -11.25
C HIS A 43 -6.95 -5.66 -10.38
N GLY A 44 -5.80 -5.28 -9.81
CA GLY A 44 -5.73 -4.14 -8.87
C GLY A 44 -6.46 -4.37 -7.53
N VAL A 45 -6.56 -5.63 -7.07
CA VAL A 45 -7.28 -5.98 -5.82
C VAL A 45 -6.43 -6.71 -4.79
N GLY A 46 -5.31 -7.31 -5.18
CA GLY A 46 -4.60 -8.27 -4.31
C GLY A 46 -4.18 -7.70 -2.96
N VAL A 47 -3.57 -6.52 -2.95
CA VAL A 47 -3.07 -5.92 -1.71
C VAL A 47 -4.18 -5.27 -0.87
N SER A 48 -5.23 -4.74 -1.50
CA SER A 48 -6.39 -4.21 -0.78
C SER A 48 -7.21 -5.33 -0.13
N CYS A 49 -7.28 -6.52 -0.74
CA CYS A 49 -7.82 -7.71 -0.07
C CYS A 49 -6.96 -8.12 1.13
N VAL A 50 -5.62 -8.17 1.00
CA VAL A 50 -4.74 -8.45 2.16
C VAL A 50 -4.99 -7.44 3.28
N ASN A 51 -5.08 -6.14 2.96
CA ASN A 51 -5.35 -5.09 3.94
C ASN A 51 -6.71 -5.27 4.63
N GLY A 52 -7.79 -5.48 3.85
CA GLY A 52 -9.14 -5.64 4.38
C GLY A 52 -9.32 -6.90 5.23
N LEU A 53 -8.57 -7.97 4.96
CA LEU A 53 -8.61 -9.24 5.69
C LEU A 53 -7.55 -9.34 6.81
N SER A 54 -6.85 -8.24 7.11
CA SER A 54 -5.85 -8.20 8.17
C SER A 54 -6.38 -7.47 9.40
N LYS A 55 -6.10 -8.01 10.59
CA LYS A 55 -6.31 -7.31 11.87
C LYS A 55 -5.57 -5.99 11.89
N TRP A 56 -4.32 -6.02 11.45
CA TRP A 56 -3.51 -4.83 11.21
C TRP A 56 -2.58 -5.04 10.01
N LEU A 57 -2.28 -3.94 9.32
CA LEU A 57 -1.27 -3.87 8.26
C LEU A 57 -0.42 -2.62 8.46
N LYS A 58 0.90 -2.79 8.38
CA LYS A 58 1.91 -1.73 8.44
C LYS A 58 2.59 -1.61 7.09
N LEU A 59 2.45 -0.45 6.46
CA LEU A 59 3.11 -0.12 5.22
C LEU A 59 4.33 0.74 5.51
N THR A 60 5.51 0.31 5.03
CA THR A 60 6.71 1.15 4.99
C THR A 60 7.17 1.32 3.54
N VAL A 61 7.27 2.58 3.09
CA VAL A 61 7.76 2.92 1.74
C VAL A 61 9.06 3.71 1.86
N ARG A 62 10.12 3.21 1.23
CA ARG A 62 11.43 3.85 1.16
C ARG A 62 11.62 4.38 -0.27
N ARG A 63 11.55 5.70 -0.45
CA ARG A 63 11.58 6.35 -1.77
C ARG A 63 12.07 7.80 -1.65
N ASP A 64 12.80 8.28 -2.66
CA ASP A 64 13.24 9.68 -2.77
C ASP A 64 13.98 10.18 -1.52
N GLY A 65 14.85 9.32 -0.97
CA GLY A 65 15.66 9.62 0.21
C GLY A 65 14.91 9.55 1.55
N LYS A 66 13.62 9.17 1.55
CA LYS A 66 12.73 9.24 2.72
C LYS A 66 12.11 7.87 3.06
N VAL A 67 11.86 7.68 4.35
CA VAL A 67 11.07 6.57 4.89
C VAL A 67 9.68 7.10 5.23
N HIS A 68 8.66 6.46 4.66
CA HIS A 68 7.25 6.79 4.84
C HIS A 68 6.50 5.63 5.48
N HIS A 69 5.54 5.93 6.35
CA HIS A 69 4.70 4.94 7.02
C HIS A 69 3.21 5.25 6.92
N MET A 70 2.42 4.18 6.91
CA MET A 70 0.98 4.22 7.13
C MET A 70 0.55 2.89 7.76
N ASP A 71 -0.33 2.98 8.75
CA ASP A 71 -0.85 1.82 9.47
C ASP A 71 -2.33 1.68 9.15
N PHE A 72 -2.83 0.46 9.16
CA PHE A 72 -4.21 0.11 8.91
C PHE A 72 -4.69 -0.90 9.95
N ALA A 73 -5.98 -0.84 10.28
CA ALA A 73 -6.67 -1.87 11.06
C ALA A 73 -7.93 -2.26 10.29
N ARG A 74 -8.07 -3.55 9.94
CA ARG A 74 -9.19 -4.07 9.13
C ARG A 74 -9.47 -3.25 7.87
N GLY A 75 -8.41 -2.93 7.12
CA GLY A 75 -8.50 -2.11 5.91
C GLY A 75 -8.58 -0.59 6.14
N ILE A 76 -8.82 -0.12 7.36
CA ILE A 76 -9.04 1.31 7.64
C ILE A 76 -7.72 2.00 8.03
N PRO A 77 -7.32 3.10 7.36
CA PRO A 77 -6.14 3.88 7.72
C PRO A 77 -6.18 4.38 9.17
N GLN A 78 -5.05 4.29 9.87
CA GLN A 78 -4.87 4.69 11.27
C GLN A 78 -3.92 5.88 11.40
N ASN A 79 -4.17 6.72 12.40
CA ASN A 79 -3.35 7.89 12.76
C ASN A 79 -3.09 8.82 11.56
N ARG A 80 -4.12 9.05 10.73
CA ARG A 80 -4.01 9.82 9.50
C ARG A 80 -3.38 11.19 9.76
N LEU A 81 -2.39 11.56 8.94
CA LEU A 81 -1.85 12.92 8.92
C LEU A 81 -2.73 13.74 7.97
N LEU A 82 -3.27 14.85 8.46
CA LEU A 82 -4.08 15.79 7.69
C LEU A 82 -3.31 17.09 7.55
N GLU A 83 -3.16 17.56 6.31
CA GLU A 83 -2.45 18.80 5.99
C GLU A 83 -3.26 19.59 4.95
N GLN A 84 -3.04 20.90 4.89
CA GLN A 84 -3.56 21.74 3.81
C GLN A 84 -2.49 21.87 2.72
N ALA A 85 -2.84 21.57 1.47
CA ALA A 85 -1.95 21.71 0.34
C ALA A 85 -2.65 22.39 -0.84
N GLU A 86 -1.88 23.15 -1.61
CA GLU A 86 -2.36 23.77 -2.85
C GLU A 86 -2.46 22.69 -3.94
N ALA A 87 -3.67 22.48 -4.45
CA ALA A 87 -3.93 21.61 -5.58
C ALA A 87 -3.46 22.26 -6.90
N PRO A 88 -3.29 21.50 -8.00
CA PRO A 88 -2.86 22.05 -9.29
C PRO A 88 -3.76 23.15 -9.87
N ASP A 89 -5.00 23.27 -9.40
CA ASP A 89 -5.94 24.34 -9.78
C ASP A 89 -5.85 25.59 -8.87
N GLY A 90 -4.84 25.64 -7.99
CA GLY A 90 -4.57 26.75 -7.08
C GLY A 90 -5.43 26.78 -5.82
N LYS A 91 -6.31 25.79 -5.61
CA LYS A 91 -7.16 25.74 -4.40
C LYS A 91 -6.44 25.04 -3.26
N MET A 92 -6.63 25.56 -2.05
CA MET A 92 -6.21 24.86 -0.83
C MET A 92 -7.20 23.73 -0.53
N VAL A 93 -6.70 22.50 -0.43
CA VAL A 93 -7.48 21.30 -0.12
C VAL A 93 -6.83 20.52 1.01
N GLU A 94 -7.65 19.81 1.78
CA GLU A 94 -7.15 18.88 2.78
C GLU A 94 -6.58 17.63 2.11
N VAL A 95 -5.36 17.25 2.51
CA VAL A 95 -4.62 16.11 1.97
C VAL A 95 -4.20 15.16 3.09
N SER A 96 -4.02 13.89 2.73
CA SER A 96 -3.58 12.81 3.62
C SER A 96 -2.28 12.18 3.11
N PRO A 97 -1.13 12.83 3.36
CA PRO A 97 0.16 12.28 2.98
C PRO A 97 0.58 11.11 3.89
N LEU A 98 1.53 10.31 3.41
CA LEU A 98 2.17 9.32 4.27
C LEU A 98 3.06 10.02 5.31
N ARG A 99 3.04 9.54 6.55
CA ARG A 99 3.90 10.06 7.63
C ARG A 99 5.37 9.77 7.30
N MET A 100 6.24 10.78 7.38
CA MET A 100 7.68 10.61 7.19
C MET A 100 8.34 10.30 8.55
N SER A 101 9.13 9.24 8.63
CA SER A 101 9.82 8.82 9.88
C SER A 101 11.32 9.03 9.88
N GLY A 102 11.91 9.34 8.73
CA GLY A 102 13.33 9.65 8.61
C GLY A 102 13.82 9.62 7.17
N THR A 103 15.14 9.79 7.03
CA THR A 103 15.84 9.70 5.75
C THR A 103 16.46 8.31 5.56
N THR A 104 16.64 7.89 4.31
CA THR A 104 17.29 6.62 3.98
C THR A 104 17.94 6.68 2.60
N ASP A 105 19.02 5.93 2.42
CA ASP A 105 19.66 5.61 1.14
C ASP A 105 19.01 4.41 0.43
N LYS A 106 18.13 3.68 1.12
CA LYS A 106 17.45 2.48 0.59
C LYS A 106 16.23 2.85 -0.23
N ARG A 107 15.85 1.94 -1.14
CA ARG A 107 14.59 1.99 -1.88
C ARG A 107 13.84 0.68 -1.74
N GLY A 108 12.53 0.73 -1.53
CA GLY A 108 11.71 -0.47 -1.41
C GLY A 108 10.33 -0.23 -0.83
N THR A 109 9.56 -1.31 -0.74
CA THR A 109 8.26 -1.31 -0.06
C THR A 109 8.19 -2.56 0.80
N GLU A 110 7.78 -2.38 2.04
CA GLU A 110 7.59 -3.44 3.02
C GLU A 110 6.13 -3.39 3.45
N VAL A 111 5.47 -4.54 3.37
CA VAL A 111 4.09 -4.74 3.81
C VAL A 111 4.14 -5.82 4.87
N HIS A 112 3.83 -5.45 6.11
CA HIS A 112 3.81 -6.35 7.24
C HIS A 112 2.39 -6.40 7.77
N PHE A 113 1.79 -7.57 7.87
CA PHE A 113 0.39 -7.72 8.23
C PHE A 113 0.20 -8.92 9.14
N LEU A 114 -0.92 -8.92 9.85
CA LEU A 114 -1.44 -10.05 10.61
C LEU A 114 -2.86 -10.34 10.13
N ALA A 115 -3.11 -11.57 9.70
CA ALA A 115 -4.45 -12.00 9.29
C ALA A 115 -5.45 -11.84 10.44
N ASP A 116 -6.69 -11.45 10.13
CA ASP A 116 -7.71 -11.27 11.15
C ASP A 116 -8.26 -12.61 11.66
N GLU A 117 -8.08 -12.88 12.96
CA GLU A 117 -8.55 -14.13 13.56
C GLU A 117 -10.08 -14.20 13.62
N GLU A 118 -10.81 -13.07 13.55
CA GLU A 118 -12.28 -13.08 13.43
C GLU A 118 -12.75 -13.59 12.06
N ILE A 119 -11.92 -13.45 11.03
CA ILE A 119 -12.22 -13.89 9.66
C ILE A 119 -11.72 -15.32 9.44
N PHE A 120 -10.50 -15.63 9.86
CA PHE A 120 -9.83 -16.90 9.57
C PHE A 120 -9.94 -17.94 10.70
N THR A 121 -10.50 -17.58 11.86
CA THR A 121 -10.68 -18.42 13.07
C THR A 121 -9.38 -18.93 13.71
N ASN A 122 -8.60 -19.77 13.02
CA ASN A 122 -7.27 -20.20 13.45
C ASN A 122 -6.22 -19.70 12.44
N VAL A 123 -5.26 -18.90 12.91
CA VAL A 123 -4.21 -18.31 12.07
C VAL A 123 -2.88 -18.99 12.37
N GLU A 124 -2.50 -19.95 11.54
CA GLU A 124 -1.19 -20.59 11.55
C GLU A 124 -0.49 -20.45 10.19
N TYR A 125 0.73 -19.94 10.19
CA TYR A 125 1.54 -19.82 8.98
C TYR A 125 2.49 -21.01 8.86
N HIS A 126 2.25 -21.89 7.89
CA HIS A 126 3.08 -23.08 7.69
C HIS A 126 4.33 -22.75 6.84
N TYR A 127 5.51 -22.90 7.45
CA TYR A 127 6.81 -22.66 6.80
C TYR A 127 6.99 -23.43 5.49
N GLU A 128 6.57 -24.70 5.43
CA GLU A 128 6.75 -25.55 4.25
C GLU A 128 6.00 -25.01 3.03
N ILE A 129 4.79 -24.49 3.22
CA ILE A 129 3.97 -23.91 2.15
C ILE A 129 4.65 -22.64 1.60
N LEU A 130 5.10 -21.75 2.49
CA LEU A 130 5.75 -20.50 2.11
C LEU A 130 7.11 -20.75 1.44
N SER A 131 7.94 -21.58 2.03
CA SER A 131 9.29 -21.90 1.52
C SER A 131 9.24 -22.58 0.16
N LYS A 132 8.27 -23.49 -0.07
CA LYS A 132 8.04 -24.08 -1.40
C LYS A 132 7.72 -23.01 -2.43
N ARG A 133 6.79 -22.10 -2.15
CA ARG A 133 6.41 -21.03 -3.09
C ARG A 133 7.55 -20.06 -3.38
N ILE A 134 8.32 -19.67 -2.37
CA ILE A 134 9.49 -18.80 -2.53
C ILE A 134 10.57 -19.50 -3.35
N ARG A 135 10.80 -20.79 -3.13
CA ARG A 135 11.75 -21.60 -3.90
C ARG A 135 11.35 -21.69 -5.38
N GLU A 136 10.08 -21.95 -5.67
CA GLU A 136 9.55 -21.94 -7.05
C GLU A 136 9.79 -20.58 -7.72
N LEU A 137 9.52 -19.47 -7.02
CA LEU A 137 9.77 -18.13 -7.55
C LEU A 137 11.25 -17.87 -7.81
N SER A 138 12.15 -18.38 -6.96
CA SER A 138 13.61 -18.25 -7.14
C SER A 138 14.15 -19.00 -8.36
N PHE A 139 13.44 -20.01 -8.87
CA PHE A 139 13.84 -20.68 -10.12
C PHE A 139 13.34 -19.95 -11.38
N LEU A 140 12.28 -19.15 -11.24
CA LEU A 140 11.61 -18.46 -12.36
C LEU A 140 12.07 -17.01 -12.56
N ASN A 141 12.83 -16.44 -11.63
CA ASN A 141 13.34 -15.06 -11.67
C ASN A 141 14.86 -15.05 -11.50
#